data_AF-E1QNX5-F1
#
_entry.id   AF-E1QNX5-F1
#
_cell.length_a   1.000
_cell.length_b   1.000
_cell.length_c   1.000
_cell.angle_alpha   90.00
_cell.angle_beta   90.00
_cell.angle_gamma   90.00
#
_symmetry.space_group_name_H-M   'P 1'
#
loop_
_entity.id
_entity.type
_entity.pdbx_description
1 polymer ?
#
loop_
_entity_poly.entity_id
_entity_poly.type
_entity_poly.pdbx_seq_one_letter_code
_entity_poly.pdbx_strand_id
1 'polypeptide(L)'
;MSKSEERAIKSAHLLLPLTSPIMAVLLILGLINIGETQVPAGPPFQSVNTSSAGLYNVAIIIVIMVIATYIIYKLIKQRLIKAFEALKNILLAIVVISSVLFYTMTYAYGYDVSPLINYPLSIFVIAIIISALIMYAAIRVKNTVARALAISAYSSMAGVIFTIALPAWTLAILLIALPLYDIIMVYRGLLGRLVTELSKYGEGKYPLLRGLILDMDGIGIGVGDLVLYATLVSLTMLQYVNHNFTFIQSALASVASLIGILIGLFITFKYLLPIRKYAPALPIPIFLGSIPLIYLVTITI
;
A
#
# COMPACT_ATOMS: atom_id res chain seq x y z
N MET A 1 -28.84 -22.85 17.31
CA MET A 1 -29.06 -21.63 16.50
C MET A 1 -27.82 -21.39 15.66
N SER A 2 -28.01 -21.37 14.33
CA SER A 2 -27.12 -20.94 13.24
C SER A 2 -25.72 -21.55 13.14
N LYS A 3 -25.58 -22.53 12.23
CA LYS A 3 -24.33 -22.88 11.55
C LYS A 3 -23.76 -21.58 10.95
N SER A 4 -22.49 -21.29 11.25
CA SER A 4 -21.71 -20.29 10.54
C SER A 4 -21.72 -20.64 9.06
N GLU A 5 -22.49 -19.92 8.25
CA GLU A 5 -22.35 -19.96 6.80
C GLU A 5 -20.89 -19.62 6.49
N GLU A 6 -20.18 -20.63 6.00
CA GLU A 6 -18.84 -20.49 5.46
C GLU A 6 -18.95 -19.48 4.31
N ARG A 7 -18.59 -18.21 4.56
CA ARG A 7 -18.68 -17.16 3.53
C ARG A 7 -17.82 -17.58 2.35
N ALA A 8 -18.46 -17.96 1.25
CA ALA A 8 -17.77 -18.37 0.04
C ALA A 8 -16.86 -17.22 -0.45
N ILE A 9 -15.56 -17.49 -0.52
CA ILE A 9 -14.58 -16.54 -1.04
C ILE A 9 -14.81 -16.43 -2.55
N LYS A 10 -15.30 -15.28 -3.00
CA LYS A 10 -15.45 -14.96 -4.42
C LYS A 10 -14.10 -14.60 -5.03
N SER A 11 -13.94 -14.84 -6.33
CA SER A 11 -12.76 -14.41 -7.09
C SER A 11 -12.50 -12.90 -6.97
N ALA A 12 -13.55 -12.08 -6.90
CA ALA A 12 -13.45 -10.64 -6.70
C ALA A 12 -12.70 -10.25 -5.41
N HIS A 13 -12.81 -11.04 -4.34
CA HIS A 13 -12.11 -10.76 -3.08
C HIS A 13 -10.58 -10.92 -3.19
N LEU A 14 -10.11 -11.67 -4.18
CA LEU A 14 -8.68 -11.90 -4.44
C LEU A 14 -8.15 -10.99 -5.55
N LEU A 15 -8.98 -10.69 -6.56
CA LEU A 15 -8.58 -9.89 -7.71
C LEU A 15 -8.51 -8.39 -7.40
N LEU A 16 -9.44 -7.85 -6.61
CA LEU A 16 -9.46 -6.42 -6.30
C LEU A 16 -8.19 -5.94 -5.57
N PRO A 17 -7.67 -6.65 -4.55
CA PRO A 17 -6.42 -6.28 -3.89
C PRO A 17 -5.21 -6.29 -4.81
N LEU A 18 -5.19 -7.16 -5.83
CA LEU A 18 -4.10 -7.25 -6.80
C LEU A 18 -4.06 -6.08 -7.80
N THR A 19 -5.14 -5.31 -7.92
CA THR A 19 -5.12 -4.15 -8.82
C THR A 19 -4.07 -3.11 -8.41
N SER A 20 -3.77 -2.99 -7.11
CA SER A 20 -2.73 -2.09 -6.61
C SER A 20 -1.31 -2.50 -7.06
N PRO A 21 -0.80 -3.71 -6.77
CA PRO A 21 0.51 -4.11 -7.23
C PRO A 21 0.61 -4.23 -8.77
N ILE A 22 -0.49 -4.51 -9.49
CA ILE A 22 -0.49 -4.46 -10.96
C ILE A 22 -0.28 -3.01 -11.46
N MET A 23 -1.00 -2.03 -10.90
CA MET A 23 -0.78 -0.62 -11.22
C MET A 23 0.64 -0.17 -10.86
N ALA A 24 1.21 -0.70 -9.77
CA ALA A 24 2.58 -0.41 -9.35
C ALA A 24 3.62 -0.83 -10.40
N VAL A 25 3.44 -1.99 -11.05
CA VAL A 25 4.31 -2.43 -12.16
C VAL A 25 4.27 -1.42 -13.32
N LEU A 26 3.08 -0.94 -13.69
CA LEU A 26 2.96 0.04 -14.77
C LEU A 26 3.63 1.37 -14.42
N LEU A 27 3.47 1.83 -13.18
CA LEU A 27 4.09 3.06 -12.70
C LEU A 27 5.62 2.95 -12.63
N ILE A 28 6.18 1.87 -12.06
CA ILE A 28 7.64 1.72 -12.00
C ILE A 28 8.26 1.58 -13.39
N LEU A 29 7.58 0.92 -14.33
CA LEU A 29 8.02 0.86 -15.73
C LEU A 29 8.05 2.24 -16.38
N GLY A 30 7.03 3.06 -16.13
CA GLY A 30 6.97 4.44 -16.59
C GLY A 30 8.16 5.26 -16.10
N LEU A 31 8.54 5.09 -14.82
CA LEU A 31 9.69 5.75 -14.19
C LEU A 31 11.04 5.22 -14.71
N ILE A 32 11.19 3.90 -14.87
CA ILE A 32 12.40 3.28 -15.43
C ILE A 32 12.68 3.83 -16.83
N ASN A 33 11.64 3.99 -17.65
CA ASN A 33 11.77 4.45 -19.03
C ASN A 33 12.31 5.89 -19.14
N ILE A 34 11.98 6.75 -18.17
CA ILE A 34 12.46 8.14 -18.13
C ILE A 34 13.72 8.31 -17.26
N GLY A 35 14.27 7.20 -16.71
CA GLY A 35 15.50 7.22 -15.91
C GLY A 35 15.33 7.64 -14.44
N GLU A 36 14.10 7.85 -13.96
CA GLU A 36 13.79 8.31 -12.60
C GLU A 36 13.64 7.12 -11.63
N THR A 37 14.74 6.42 -11.36
CA THR A 37 14.73 5.16 -10.59
C THR A 37 15.13 5.32 -9.12
N GLN A 38 15.65 6.48 -8.73
CA GLN A 38 16.00 6.78 -7.34
C GLN A 38 15.73 8.25 -7.00
N VAL A 39 15.04 8.48 -5.89
CA VAL A 39 14.81 9.81 -5.33
C VAL A 39 15.40 9.83 -3.93
N PRO A 40 16.23 10.82 -3.55
CA PRO A 40 16.78 10.88 -2.20
C PRO A 40 15.66 10.94 -1.15
N ALA A 41 15.75 10.07 -0.15
CA ALA A 41 14.85 10.15 0.99
C ALA A 41 15.03 11.50 1.71
N GLY A 42 13.91 12.19 1.95
CA GLY A 42 13.91 13.39 2.78
C GLY A 42 14.05 13.07 4.27
N PRO A 43 14.45 14.04 5.11
CA PRO A 43 14.39 13.90 6.56
C PRO A 43 12.97 13.47 7.02
N PRO A 44 12.84 12.59 8.02
CA PRO A 44 13.87 12.10 8.94
C PRO A 44 14.64 10.86 8.44
N PHE A 45 14.43 10.41 7.20
CA PHE A 45 15.03 9.18 6.70
C PHE A 45 16.46 9.38 6.19
N GLN A 46 17.30 8.38 6.40
CA GLN A 46 18.66 8.34 5.86
C GLN A 46 18.66 7.69 4.48
N SER A 47 19.25 8.37 3.49
CA SER A 47 19.36 7.88 2.11
C SER A 47 20.52 6.92 1.88
N VAL A 48 21.35 6.67 2.89
CA VAL A 48 22.52 5.80 2.78
C VAL A 48 22.08 4.33 2.74
N ASN A 49 22.60 3.56 1.78
CA ASN A 49 22.28 2.13 1.64
C ASN A 49 23.15 1.24 2.53
N THR A 50 22.96 1.33 3.85
CA THR A 50 23.62 0.44 4.84
C THR A 50 22.58 -0.24 5.72
N SER A 51 22.93 -1.39 6.30
CA SER A 51 22.07 -2.10 7.27
C SER A 51 21.74 -1.24 8.49
N SER A 52 22.70 -0.46 9.01
CA SER A 52 22.49 0.45 10.14
C SER A 52 21.48 1.56 9.81
N ALA A 53 21.61 2.20 8.64
CA ALA A 53 20.66 3.21 8.18
C ALA A 53 19.27 2.59 7.93
N GLY A 54 19.22 1.38 7.38
CA GLY A 54 17.97 0.63 7.19
C GLY A 54 17.25 0.33 8.50
N LEU A 55 17.97 -0.13 9.53
CA LEU A 55 17.41 -0.34 10.87
C LEU A 55 16.89 0.96 11.49
N TYR A 56 17.62 2.07 11.35
CA TYR A 56 17.20 3.39 11.83
C TYR A 56 15.90 3.85 11.14
N ASN A 57 15.84 3.78 9.82
CA ASN A 57 14.66 4.17 9.03
C ASN A 57 13.44 3.34 9.42
N VAL A 58 13.59 2.01 9.50
CA VAL A 58 12.49 1.11 9.90
C VAL A 58 12.05 1.38 11.34
N ALA A 59 12.99 1.65 12.27
CA ALA A 59 12.65 2.03 13.63
C ALA A 59 11.81 3.31 13.68
N ILE A 60 12.18 4.34 12.91
CA ILE A 60 11.36 5.57 12.79
C ILE A 60 9.97 5.25 12.25
N ILE A 61 9.86 4.45 11.17
CA ILE A 61 8.57 4.07 10.59
C ILE A 61 7.69 3.40 11.64
N ILE A 62 8.23 2.42 12.39
CA ILE A 62 7.49 1.72 13.44
C ILE A 62 7.05 2.69 14.55
N VAL A 63 7.93 3.60 14.99
CA VAL A 63 7.58 4.61 16.01
C VAL A 63 6.45 5.51 15.52
N ILE A 64 6.52 6.01 14.28
CA ILE A 64 5.47 6.82 13.67
C ILE A 64 4.16 6.03 13.60
N MET A 65 4.20 4.75 13.19
CA MET A 65 3.03 3.88 13.13
C MET A 65 2.37 3.68 14.50
N VAL A 66 3.18 3.46 15.55
CA VAL A 66 2.67 3.29 16.92
C VAL A 66 2.02 4.58 17.42
N ILE A 67 2.67 5.73 17.21
CA ILE A 67 2.13 7.05 17.57
C ILE A 67 0.82 7.32 16.82
N ALA A 68 0.79 7.11 15.50
CA ALA A 68 -0.41 7.29 14.69
C ALA A 68 -1.56 6.39 15.16
N THR A 69 -1.28 5.11 15.41
CA THR A 69 -2.28 4.15 15.93
C THR A 69 -2.83 4.60 17.28
N TYR A 70 -1.95 5.11 18.18
CA TYR A 70 -2.35 5.63 19.48
C TYR A 70 -3.23 6.89 19.38
N ILE A 71 -2.88 7.85 18.50
CA ILE A 71 -3.69 9.05 18.24
C ILE A 71 -5.09 8.66 17.75
N ILE A 72 -5.17 7.76 16.76
CA ILE A 72 -6.44 7.28 16.23
C ILE A 72 -7.26 6.60 17.34
N TYR A 73 -6.64 5.70 18.11
CA TYR A 73 -7.29 5.03 19.23
C TYR A 73 -7.85 6.03 20.25
N LYS A 74 -7.08 7.05 20.62
CA LYS A 74 -7.50 8.08 21.58
C LYS A 74 -8.69 8.89 21.05
N LEU A 75 -8.67 9.31 19.77
CA LEU A 75 -9.78 10.05 19.15
C LEU A 75 -11.08 9.24 19.15
N ILE A 76 -11.01 7.95 18.80
CA ILE A 76 -12.16 7.04 18.81
C ILE A 76 -12.66 6.85 20.24
N LYS A 77 -11.77 6.57 21.19
CA LYS A 77 -12.12 6.37 22.60
C LYS A 77 -12.77 7.61 23.24
N GLN A 78 -12.30 8.81 22.87
CA GLN A 78 -12.85 10.09 23.33
C GLN A 78 -14.13 10.49 22.58
N ARG A 79 -14.66 9.63 21.69
CA ARG A 79 -15.85 9.89 20.86
C ARG A 79 -15.71 11.11 19.94
N LEU A 80 -14.48 11.53 19.62
CA LEU A 80 -14.17 12.65 18.72
C LEU A 80 -14.24 12.21 17.24
N ILE A 81 -15.36 11.60 16.84
CA ILE A 81 -15.50 10.93 15.53
C ILE A 81 -15.33 11.92 14.37
N LYS A 82 -15.91 13.13 14.48
CA LYS A 82 -15.76 14.18 13.46
C LYS A 82 -14.30 14.62 13.29
N ALA A 83 -13.55 14.70 14.39
CA ALA A 83 -12.13 15.06 14.36
C ALA A 83 -11.31 13.94 13.69
N PHE A 84 -11.62 12.67 13.98
CA PHE A 84 -11.03 11.53 13.29
C PHE A 84 -11.35 11.54 11.78
N GLU A 85 -12.61 11.75 11.39
CA GLU A 85 -12.99 11.82 9.97
C GLU A 85 -12.28 12.96 9.24
N ALA A 86 -12.22 14.14 9.86
CA ALA A 86 -11.50 15.30 9.30
C ALA A 86 -10.01 15.02 9.15
N LEU A 87 -9.35 14.53 10.21
CA LEU A 87 -7.93 14.17 10.20
C LEU A 87 -7.65 13.14 9.10
N LYS A 88 -8.43 12.06 9.04
CA LYS A 88 -8.32 11.04 8.00
C LYS A 88 -8.43 11.65 6.61
N ASN A 89 -9.47 12.42 6.34
CA ASN A 89 -9.72 12.98 5.00
C ASN A 89 -8.60 13.96 4.59
N ILE A 90 -8.07 14.75 5.52
CA ILE A 90 -6.95 15.65 5.28
C ILE A 90 -5.69 14.85 4.96
N LEU A 91 -5.34 13.86 5.77
CA LEU A 91 -4.16 13.02 5.53
C LEU A 91 -4.26 12.26 4.20
N LEU A 92 -5.43 11.70 3.89
CA LEU A 92 -5.69 11.07 2.60
C LEU A 92 -5.56 12.06 1.44
N ALA A 93 -6.09 13.29 1.59
CA ALA A 93 -5.96 14.31 0.56
C ALA A 93 -4.50 14.70 0.33
N ILE A 94 -3.71 14.87 1.39
CA ILE A 94 -2.28 15.15 1.28
C ILE A 94 -1.58 14.05 0.50
N VAL A 95 -1.78 12.78 0.88
CA VAL A 95 -1.15 11.63 0.22
C VAL A 95 -1.56 11.53 -1.26
N VAL A 96 -2.85 11.67 -1.57
CA VAL A 96 -3.34 11.57 -2.94
C VAL A 96 -2.83 12.72 -3.79
N ILE A 97 -2.95 13.97 -3.32
CA ILE A 97 -2.50 15.16 -4.06
C ILE A 97 -0.99 15.12 -4.26
N SER A 98 -0.20 14.82 -3.22
CA SER A 98 1.25 14.76 -3.34
C SER A 98 1.70 13.68 -4.31
N SER A 99 1.07 12.50 -4.27
CA SER A 99 1.40 11.39 -5.15
C SER A 99 1.03 11.67 -6.60
N VAL A 100 -0.19 12.16 -6.86
CA VAL A 100 -0.63 12.53 -8.22
C VAL A 100 0.23 13.65 -8.77
N LEU A 101 0.55 14.67 -7.97
CA LEU A 101 1.41 15.76 -8.39
C LEU A 101 2.81 15.25 -8.75
N PHE A 102 3.40 14.39 -7.91
CA PHE A 102 4.69 13.75 -8.18
C PHE A 102 4.70 13.05 -9.54
N TYR A 103 3.74 12.15 -9.80
CA TYR A 103 3.69 11.44 -11.07
C TYR A 103 3.37 12.33 -12.26
N THR A 104 2.45 13.30 -12.11
CA THR A 104 2.08 14.21 -13.20
C THR A 104 3.26 15.08 -13.61
N MET A 105 3.99 15.64 -12.63
CA MET A 105 5.21 16.41 -12.88
C MET A 105 6.28 15.54 -13.53
N THR A 106 6.61 14.40 -12.89
CA THR A 106 7.71 13.53 -13.31
C THR A 106 7.50 12.99 -14.72
N TYR A 107 6.27 12.59 -15.07
CA TYR A 107 5.96 12.13 -16.43
C TYR A 107 5.82 13.27 -17.44
N ALA A 108 5.29 14.45 -17.05
CA ALA A 108 5.23 15.58 -17.98
C ALA A 108 6.62 16.00 -18.44
N TYR A 109 7.58 16.12 -17.51
CA TYR A 109 8.97 16.46 -17.83
C TYR A 109 9.73 15.29 -18.45
N GLY A 110 9.59 14.07 -17.91
CA GLY A 110 10.31 12.89 -18.39
C GLY A 110 9.96 12.48 -19.82
N TYR A 111 8.71 12.71 -20.26
CA TYR A 111 8.25 12.43 -21.63
C TYR A 111 8.17 13.67 -22.53
N ASP A 112 8.68 14.82 -22.06
CA ASP A 112 8.64 16.10 -22.79
C ASP A 112 7.24 16.46 -23.34
N VAL A 113 6.21 16.36 -22.49
CA VAL A 113 4.82 16.63 -22.86
C VAL A 113 4.60 18.14 -22.99
N SER A 114 4.90 18.68 -24.17
CA SER A 114 4.99 20.13 -24.42
C SER A 114 3.78 20.96 -23.94
N PRO A 115 2.50 20.52 -24.10
CA PRO A 115 1.36 21.28 -23.59
C PRO A 115 1.38 21.48 -22.07
N LEU A 116 1.90 20.51 -21.32
CA LEU A 116 1.98 20.58 -19.86
C LEU A 116 3.17 21.43 -19.39
N ILE A 117 4.29 21.32 -20.10
CA ILE A 117 5.53 22.07 -19.79
C ILE A 117 5.36 23.55 -20.10
N ASN A 118 4.77 23.89 -21.26
CA ASN A 118 4.60 25.28 -21.71
C ASN A 118 3.58 26.07 -20.87
N TYR A 119 2.65 25.37 -20.21
CA TYR A 119 1.67 25.97 -19.32
C TYR A 119 1.76 25.33 -17.93
N PRO A 120 2.73 25.73 -17.07
CA PRO A 120 3.00 25.03 -15.81
C PRO A 120 1.80 24.92 -14.86
N LEU A 121 0.87 25.89 -14.90
CA LEU A 121 -0.38 25.84 -14.13
C LEU A 121 -1.25 24.63 -14.52
N SER A 122 -1.18 24.16 -15.77
CA SER A 122 -1.95 23.01 -16.25
C SER A 122 -1.61 21.72 -15.49
N ILE A 123 -0.34 21.53 -15.09
CA ILE A 123 0.09 20.38 -14.29
C ILE A 123 -0.62 20.37 -12.94
N PHE A 124 -0.65 21.52 -12.26
CA PHE A 124 -1.33 21.65 -10.97
C PHE A 124 -2.84 21.45 -11.10
N VAL A 125 -3.47 22.04 -12.12
CA VAL A 125 -4.92 21.88 -12.36
C VAL A 125 -5.27 20.42 -12.62
N ILE A 126 -4.53 19.73 -13.50
CA ILE A 126 -4.75 18.31 -13.81
C ILE A 126 -4.54 17.46 -12.56
N ALA A 127 -3.47 17.69 -11.80
CA ALA A 127 -3.20 16.95 -10.58
C ALA A 127 -4.33 17.12 -9.54
N ILE A 128 -4.86 18.34 -9.37
CA ILE A 128 -6.01 18.60 -8.48
C ILE A 128 -7.26 17.87 -8.96
N ILE A 129 -7.58 17.93 -10.26
CA ILE A 129 -8.76 17.27 -10.84
C ILE A 129 -8.67 15.75 -10.65
N ILE A 130 -7.53 15.13 -11.01
CA ILE A 130 -7.32 13.68 -10.85
C ILE A 130 -7.40 13.29 -9.38
N SER A 131 -6.77 14.06 -8.48
CA SER A 131 -6.81 13.80 -7.05
C SER A 131 -8.23 13.88 -6.48
N ALA A 132 -9.02 14.88 -6.90
CA ALA A 132 -10.41 15.03 -6.51
C ALA A 132 -11.27 13.84 -6.99
N LEU A 133 -11.06 13.37 -8.23
CA LEU A 133 -11.74 12.19 -8.76
C LEU A 133 -11.39 10.91 -7.98
N ILE A 134 -10.10 10.69 -7.69
CA ILE A 134 -9.63 9.56 -6.88
C ILE A 134 -10.25 9.61 -5.48
N MET A 135 -10.20 10.76 -4.80
CA MET A 135 -10.79 10.93 -3.48
C MET A 135 -12.31 10.70 -3.48
N TYR A 136 -13.01 11.26 -4.47
CA TYR A 136 -14.45 11.08 -4.62
C TYR A 136 -14.79 9.59 -4.80
N ALA A 137 -14.09 8.89 -5.69
CA ALA A 137 -14.27 7.46 -5.93
C ALA A 137 -13.93 6.61 -4.70
N ALA A 138 -12.86 6.94 -3.97
CA ALA A 138 -12.44 6.20 -2.78
C ALA A 138 -13.41 6.35 -1.58
N ILE A 139 -14.02 7.54 -1.41
CA ILE A 139 -14.79 7.87 -0.19
C ILE A 139 -16.31 7.82 -0.43
N ARG A 140 -16.79 8.35 -1.56
CA ARG A 140 -18.22 8.60 -1.79
C ARG A 140 -18.89 7.55 -2.65
N VAL A 141 -18.18 6.96 -3.62
CA VAL A 141 -18.76 5.99 -4.55
C VAL A 141 -19.14 4.69 -3.83
N LYS A 142 -20.36 4.21 -4.12
CA LYS A 142 -20.91 2.97 -3.55
C LYS A 142 -20.41 1.72 -4.26
N ASN A 143 -20.14 1.83 -5.57
CA ASN A 143 -19.63 0.71 -6.39
C ASN A 143 -18.26 0.23 -5.85
N THR A 144 -18.20 -1.04 -5.46
CA THR A 144 -17.03 -1.66 -4.85
C THR A 144 -15.81 -1.66 -5.78
N VAL A 145 -16.01 -1.92 -7.08
CA VAL A 145 -14.92 -1.97 -8.07
C VAL A 145 -14.34 -0.58 -8.30
N ALA A 146 -15.18 0.44 -8.51
CA ALA A 146 -14.70 1.81 -8.70
C ALA A 146 -13.93 2.32 -7.47
N ARG A 147 -14.43 2.00 -6.27
CA ARG A 147 -13.72 2.30 -5.01
C ARG A 147 -12.40 1.55 -4.91
N ALA A 148 -12.37 0.27 -5.29
CA ALA A 148 -11.16 -0.54 -5.31
C ALA A 148 -10.10 0.06 -6.23
N LEU A 149 -10.47 0.43 -7.46
CA LEU A 149 -9.55 1.05 -8.41
C LEU A 149 -8.99 2.38 -7.89
N ALA A 150 -9.82 3.21 -7.26
CA ALA A 150 -9.36 4.46 -6.67
C ALA A 150 -8.41 4.23 -5.48
N ILE A 151 -8.71 3.26 -4.62
CA ILE A 151 -7.84 2.87 -3.51
C ILE A 151 -6.51 2.29 -4.02
N SER A 152 -6.57 1.46 -5.04
CA SER A 152 -5.41 0.87 -5.70
C SER A 152 -4.55 1.92 -6.39
N ALA A 153 -5.14 2.96 -6.98
CA ALA A 153 -4.40 4.04 -7.61
C ALA A 153 -3.45 4.74 -6.63
N TYR A 154 -3.95 5.26 -5.50
CA TYR A 154 -3.05 5.98 -4.58
C TYR A 154 -2.18 5.06 -3.72
N SER A 155 -2.62 3.82 -3.43
CA SER A 155 -1.76 2.85 -2.73
C SER A 155 -0.59 2.38 -3.60
N SER A 156 -0.83 2.18 -4.90
CA SER A 156 0.23 1.84 -5.86
C SER A 156 1.21 2.98 -6.06
N MET A 157 0.73 4.22 -6.21
CA MET A 157 1.58 5.41 -6.28
C MET A 157 2.46 5.54 -5.03
N ALA A 158 1.89 5.40 -3.83
CA ALA A 158 2.65 5.45 -2.59
C ALA A 158 3.68 4.30 -2.48
N GLY A 159 3.33 3.08 -2.87
CA GLY A 159 4.24 1.94 -2.82
C GLY A 159 5.42 2.04 -3.79
N VAL A 160 5.19 2.58 -4.99
CA VAL A 160 6.27 2.84 -5.95
C VAL A 160 7.15 4.01 -5.49
N ILE A 161 6.57 5.06 -4.90
CA ILE A 161 7.35 6.13 -4.25
C ILE A 161 8.25 5.55 -3.15
N PHE A 162 7.77 4.65 -2.29
CA PHE A 162 8.61 3.98 -1.30
C PHE A 162 9.75 3.19 -1.95
N THR A 163 9.48 2.54 -3.07
CA THR A 163 10.47 1.72 -3.78
C THR A 163 11.62 2.55 -4.34
N ILE A 164 11.34 3.72 -4.90
CA ILE A 164 12.39 4.61 -5.46
C ILE A 164 13.00 5.54 -4.40
N ALA A 165 12.28 5.82 -3.30
CA ALA A 165 12.74 6.77 -2.29
C ALA A 165 13.59 6.13 -1.19
N LEU A 166 13.30 4.87 -0.82
CA LEU A 166 13.97 4.21 0.30
C LEU A 166 15.15 3.36 -0.19
N PRO A 167 16.29 3.37 0.53
CA PRO A 167 17.42 2.50 0.20
C PRO A 167 17.04 1.01 0.25
N ALA A 168 17.71 0.18 -0.55
CA ALA A 168 17.43 -1.26 -0.66
C ALA A 168 17.46 -1.99 0.70
N TRP A 169 18.43 -1.69 1.57
CA TRP A 169 18.47 -2.26 2.93
C TRP A 169 17.27 -1.84 3.78
N THR A 170 16.78 -0.61 3.62
CA THR A 170 15.57 -0.16 4.33
C THR A 170 14.36 -0.97 3.87
N LEU A 171 14.18 -1.14 2.55
CA LEU A 171 13.08 -1.92 1.99
C LEU A 171 13.13 -3.39 2.40
N ALA A 172 14.31 -4.02 2.36
CA ALA A 172 14.49 -5.41 2.77
C ALA A 172 14.10 -5.63 4.24
N ILE A 173 14.58 -4.77 5.14
CA ILE A 173 14.24 -4.84 6.57
C ILE A 173 12.76 -4.53 6.77
N LEU A 174 12.19 -3.56 6.04
CA LEU A 174 10.77 -3.17 6.12
C LEU A 174 9.84 -4.34 5.76
N LEU A 175 10.16 -5.07 4.69
CA LEU A 175 9.39 -6.24 4.22
C LEU A 175 9.40 -7.41 5.21
N ILE A 176 10.36 -7.45 6.15
CA ILE A 176 10.39 -8.43 7.25
C ILE A 176 9.73 -7.86 8.51
N ALA A 177 10.06 -6.61 8.85
CA ALA A 177 9.63 -5.99 10.09
C ALA A 177 8.12 -5.70 10.14
N LEU A 178 7.53 -5.24 9.04
CA LEU A 178 6.11 -4.88 9.01
C LEU A 178 5.18 -6.10 9.14
N PRO A 179 5.43 -7.24 8.48
CA PRO A 179 4.64 -8.44 8.73
C PRO A 179 4.78 -8.97 10.17
N LEU A 180 5.98 -8.92 10.78
CA LEU A 180 6.16 -9.28 12.18
C LEU A 180 5.39 -8.33 13.11
N TYR A 181 5.46 -7.03 12.84
CA TYR A 181 4.70 -6.01 13.55
C TYR A 181 3.19 -6.25 13.44
N ASP A 182 2.68 -6.58 12.25
CA ASP A 182 1.26 -6.87 12.01
C ASP A 182 0.77 -8.03 12.88
N ILE A 183 1.52 -9.14 12.95
CA ILE A 183 1.21 -10.27 13.84
C ILE A 183 1.10 -9.82 15.30
N ILE A 184 2.10 -9.07 15.78
CA ILE A 184 2.16 -8.62 17.18
C ILE A 184 0.97 -7.69 17.47
N MET A 185 0.70 -6.74 16.59
CA MET A 185 -0.32 -5.72 16.80
C MET A 185 -1.74 -6.24 16.68
N VAL A 186 -1.98 -7.20 15.78
CA VAL A 186 -3.28 -7.84 15.60
C VAL A 186 -3.62 -8.71 16.81
N TYR A 187 -2.69 -9.53 17.31
CA TYR A 187 -2.99 -10.47 18.40
C TYR A 187 -2.82 -9.89 19.81
N ARG A 188 -1.93 -8.91 20.01
CA ARG A 188 -1.59 -8.38 21.34
C ARG A 188 -1.63 -6.85 21.46
N GLY A 189 -1.78 -6.13 20.35
CA GLY A 189 -1.58 -4.68 20.30
C GLY A 189 -2.84 -3.82 20.31
N LEU A 190 -2.64 -2.53 20.03
CA LEU A 190 -3.70 -1.52 20.02
C LEU A 190 -4.73 -1.74 18.89
N LEU A 191 -4.35 -2.41 17.80
CA LEU A 191 -5.23 -2.61 16.66
C LEU A 191 -6.43 -3.48 17.03
N GLY A 192 -6.21 -4.58 17.77
CA GLY A 192 -7.30 -5.42 18.28
C GLY A 192 -8.26 -4.66 19.22
N ARG A 193 -7.72 -3.77 20.07
CA ARG A 193 -8.53 -2.90 20.93
C ARG A 193 -9.34 -1.88 20.14
N LEU A 194 -8.75 -1.29 19.10
CA LEU A 194 -9.40 -0.34 18.21
C LEU A 194 -10.57 -0.97 17.45
N VAL A 195 -10.41 -2.20 16.97
CA VAL A 195 -11.50 -2.97 16.33
C VAL A 195 -12.66 -3.20 17.31
N THR A 196 -12.34 -3.52 18.58
CA THR A 196 -13.35 -3.73 19.63
C THR A 196 -14.08 -2.43 20.02
N GLU A 197 -13.40 -1.29 19.98
CA GLU A 197 -14.06 0.01 20.21
C GLU A 197 -14.93 0.42 19.02
N LEU A 198 -14.48 0.18 17.79
CA LEU A 198 -15.25 0.44 16.57
C LEU A 198 -16.54 -0.40 16.50
N SER A 199 -16.52 -1.66 16.95
CA SER A 199 -17.71 -2.50 16.96
C SER A 199 -18.83 -1.97 17.87
N LYS A 200 -18.53 -1.10 18.85
CA LYS A 200 -19.54 -0.44 19.70
C LYS A 200 -20.41 0.58 18.96
N TYR A 201 -19.96 1.04 17.79
CA TYR A 201 -20.69 2.01 16.98
C TYR A 201 -21.65 1.35 15.95
N GLY A 202 -21.89 0.04 16.08
CA GLY A 202 -22.90 -0.73 15.35
C GLY A 202 -22.34 -1.60 14.22
N GLU A 203 -22.86 -2.82 14.10
CA GLU A 203 -22.57 -3.71 12.97
C GLU A 203 -23.09 -3.09 11.67
N GLY A 204 -22.22 -2.94 10.67
CA GLY A 204 -22.62 -2.52 9.32
C GLY A 204 -22.18 -1.14 8.87
N LYS A 205 -21.33 -0.42 9.64
CA LYS A 205 -20.81 0.86 9.18
C LYS A 205 -19.27 0.99 9.29
N TYR A 206 -18.60 0.51 8.24
CA TYR A 206 -17.28 0.97 7.76
C TYR A 206 -17.19 2.38 7.09
N PRO A 207 -18.20 3.30 7.03
CA PRO A 207 -18.04 4.62 6.44
C PRO A 207 -16.87 5.41 7.05
N LEU A 208 -16.64 5.24 8.35
CA LEU A 208 -15.55 5.91 9.08
C LEU A 208 -14.19 5.57 8.47
N LEU A 209 -14.02 4.33 8.02
CA LEU A 209 -12.76 3.80 7.46
C LEU A 209 -12.74 3.80 5.93
N ARG A 210 -13.77 4.35 5.26
CA ARG A 210 -13.73 4.53 3.80
C ARG A 210 -12.53 5.38 3.41
N GLY A 211 -11.84 4.93 2.38
CA GLY A 211 -10.57 5.50 1.94
C GLY A 211 -9.35 5.01 2.72
N LEU A 212 -9.50 4.23 3.81
CA LEU A 212 -8.39 3.56 4.50
C LEU A 212 -8.46 2.04 4.45
N ILE A 213 -9.64 1.50 4.14
CA ILE A 213 -9.90 0.07 3.99
C ILE A 213 -10.60 -0.18 2.65
N LEU A 214 -10.11 -1.18 1.93
CA LEU A 214 -10.80 -1.79 0.82
C LEU A 214 -11.81 -2.81 1.35
N ASP A 215 -13.07 -2.39 1.48
CA ASP A 215 -14.18 -3.27 1.88
C ASP A 215 -14.80 -3.97 0.66
N MET A 216 -14.77 -5.31 0.68
CA MET A 216 -15.27 -6.22 -0.35
C MET A 216 -16.28 -7.19 0.28
N ASP A 217 -17.57 -6.86 0.20
CA ASP A 217 -18.67 -7.67 0.73
C ASP A 217 -18.45 -8.14 2.19
N GLY A 218 -17.87 -7.28 3.03
CA GLY A 218 -17.60 -7.58 4.44
C GLY A 218 -16.27 -8.26 4.73
N ILE A 219 -15.37 -8.35 3.73
CA ILE A 219 -13.93 -8.60 3.91
C ILE A 219 -13.19 -7.29 3.66
N GLY A 220 -12.55 -6.75 4.68
CA GLY A 220 -11.76 -5.51 4.60
C GLY A 220 -10.26 -5.80 4.53
N ILE A 221 -9.54 -5.12 3.63
CA ILE A 221 -8.08 -5.07 3.61
C ILE A 221 -7.60 -3.65 3.87
N GLY A 222 -6.54 -3.49 4.66
CA GLY A 222 -5.94 -2.18 4.91
C GLY A 222 -5.24 -1.62 3.67
N VAL A 223 -5.36 -0.31 3.46
CA VAL A 223 -4.58 0.39 2.42
C VAL A 223 -3.08 0.19 2.59
N GLY A 224 -2.59 0.15 3.83
CA GLY A 224 -1.17 -0.13 4.12
C GLY A 224 -0.71 -1.47 3.55
N ASP A 225 -1.59 -2.47 3.54
CA ASP A 225 -1.27 -3.78 2.98
C ASP A 225 -1.08 -3.70 1.46
N LEU A 226 -1.98 -2.96 0.80
CA LEU A 226 -1.90 -2.69 -0.64
C LEU A 226 -0.63 -1.91 -1.01
N VAL A 227 -0.25 -0.92 -0.20
CA VAL A 227 1.01 -0.17 -0.39
C VAL A 227 2.21 -1.10 -0.33
N LEU A 228 2.24 -2.06 0.61
CA LEU A 228 3.35 -3.02 0.72
C LEU A 228 3.36 -4.04 -0.40
N TYR A 229 2.20 -4.51 -0.87
CA TYR A 229 2.12 -5.35 -2.07
C TYR A 229 2.68 -4.61 -3.29
N ALA A 230 2.29 -3.34 -3.46
CA ALA A 230 2.82 -2.48 -4.52
C ALA A 230 4.34 -2.26 -4.40
N THR A 231 4.83 -2.01 -3.19
CA THR A 231 6.26 -1.83 -2.90
C THR A 231 7.05 -3.08 -3.26
N LEU A 232 6.59 -4.25 -2.82
CA LEU A 232 7.25 -5.52 -3.08
C LEU A 232 7.36 -5.81 -4.59
N VAL A 233 6.25 -5.71 -5.32
CA VAL A 233 6.22 -6.05 -6.75
C VAL A 233 6.99 -5.03 -7.58
N SER A 234 6.91 -3.74 -7.25
CA SER A 234 7.71 -2.72 -7.95
C SER A 234 9.20 -2.84 -7.66
N LEU A 235 9.60 -3.21 -6.44
CA LEU A 235 10.99 -3.52 -6.10
C LEU A 235 11.52 -4.74 -6.87
N THR A 236 10.69 -5.77 -7.07
CA THR A 236 11.04 -6.92 -7.92
C THR A 236 11.26 -6.50 -9.37
N MET A 237 10.41 -5.62 -9.91
CA MET A 237 10.56 -5.13 -11.28
C MET A 237 11.82 -4.27 -11.44
N LEU A 238 12.16 -3.47 -10.42
CA LEU A 238 13.31 -2.59 -10.43
C LEU A 238 14.66 -3.33 -10.47
N GLN A 239 14.69 -4.64 -10.14
CA GLN A 239 15.91 -5.46 -10.23
C GLN A 239 16.48 -5.52 -11.66
N TYR A 240 15.63 -5.29 -12.67
CA TYR A 240 16.04 -5.09 -14.06
C TYR A 240 17.16 -4.06 -14.19
N VAL A 241 17.02 -2.91 -13.52
CA VAL A 241 17.95 -1.79 -13.60
C VAL A 241 19.10 -1.97 -12.63
N ASN A 242 18.83 -2.42 -11.41
CA ASN A 242 19.82 -2.42 -10.33
C ASN A 242 20.89 -3.52 -10.48
N HIS A 243 20.55 -4.66 -11.08
CA HIS A 243 21.44 -5.83 -11.15
C HIS A 243 21.65 -6.37 -12.58
N ASN A 244 21.43 -5.54 -13.61
CA ASN A 244 21.62 -5.90 -15.03
C ASN A 244 20.85 -7.15 -15.49
N PHE A 245 19.73 -7.48 -14.85
CA PHE A 245 18.87 -8.55 -15.33
C PHE A 245 18.22 -8.17 -16.66
N THR A 246 17.73 -9.16 -17.41
CA THR A 246 16.89 -8.87 -18.58
C THR A 246 15.51 -8.41 -18.14
N PHE A 247 14.85 -7.61 -18.98
CA PHE A 247 13.46 -7.17 -18.76
C PHE A 247 12.53 -8.36 -18.52
N ILE A 248 12.69 -9.42 -19.32
CA ILE A 248 11.88 -10.64 -19.25
C ILE A 248 12.04 -11.32 -17.88
N GLN A 249 13.27 -11.45 -17.37
CA GLN A 249 13.50 -12.07 -16.06
C GLN A 249 12.81 -11.29 -14.92
N SER A 250 12.92 -9.96 -14.92
CA SER A 250 12.31 -9.12 -13.88
C SER A 250 10.79 -9.08 -14.00
N ALA A 251 10.26 -9.07 -15.22
CA ALA A 251 8.82 -9.16 -15.47
C ALA A 251 8.25 -10.51 -14.98
N LEU A 252 8.92 -11.63 -15.31
CA LEU A 252 8.51 -12.96 -14.84
C LEU A 252 8.59 -13.07 -13.32
N ALA A 253 9.62 -12.53 -12.69
CA ALA A 253 9.74 -12.50 -11.22
C ALA A 253 8.64 -11.64 -10.57
N SER A 254 8.26 -10.52 -11.20
CA SER A 254 7.17 -9.67 -10.73
C SER A 254 5.81 -10.36 -10.85
N VAL A 255 5.57 -11.09 -11.95
CA VAL A 255 4.38 -11.95 -12.12
C VAL A 255 4.37 -13.07 -11.10
N ALA A 256 5.50 -13.74 -10.86
CA ALA A 256 5.62 -14.75 -9.82
C ALA A 256 5.35 -14.16 -8.41
N SER A 257 5.78 -12.92 -8.16
CA SER A 257 5.51 -12.21 -6.89
C SER A 257 4.01 -11.93 -6.73
N LEU A 258 3.33 -11.49 -7.80
CA LEU A 258 1.87 -11.32 -7.81
C LEU A 258 1.12 -12.63 -7.53
N ILE A 259 1.59 -13.74 -8.11
CA ILE A 259 1.01 -15.07 -7.84
C ILE A 259 1.26 -15.48 -6.39
N GLY A 260 2.45 -15.23 -5.84
CA GLY A 260 2.76 -15.46 -4.43
C GLY A 260 1.82 -14.68 -3.49
N ILE A 261 1.59 -13.41 -3.78
CA ILE A 261 0.65 -12.55 -3.04
C ILE A 261 -0.78 -13.10 -3.17
N LEU A 262 -1.23 -13.48 -4.37
CA LEU A 262 -2.55 -14.08 -4.60
C LEU A 262 -2.76 -15.33 -3.73
N ILE A 263 -1.79 -16.26 -3.77
CA ILE A 263 -1.84 -17.51 -2.99
C ILE A 263 -1.86 -17.18 -1.50
N GLY A 264 -1.02 -16.25 -1.05
CA GLY A 264 -1.00 -15.84 0.35
C GLY A 264 -2.31 -15.19 0.83
N LEU A 265 -2.93 -14.37 -0.02
CA LEU A 265 -4.24 -13.76 0.27
C LEU A 265 -5.33 -14.83 0.35
N PHE A 266 -5.31 -15.80 -0.57
CA PHE A 266 -6.21 -16.94 -0.53
C PHE A 266 -6.07 -17.74 0.76
N ILE A 267 -4.84 -18.06 1.17
CA ILE A 267 -4.58 -18.79 2.42
C ILE A 267 -5.09 -17.98 3.62
N THR A 268 -4.80 -16.67 3.64
CA THR A 268 -5.21 -15.78 4.74
C THR A 268 -6.73 -15.71 4.88
N PHE A 269 -7.46 -15.54 3.77
CA PHE A 269 -8.92 -15.45 3.80
C PHE A 269 -9.60 -16.79 4.07
N LYS A 270 -9.06 -17.88 3.52
CA LYS A 270 -9.67 -19.20 3.67
C LYS A 270 -9.41 -19.82 5.02
N TYR A 271 -8.21 -19.66 5.57
CA TYR A 271 -7.80 -20.39 6.77
C TYR A 271 -7.65 -19.51 8.01
N LEU A 272 -7.14 -18.29 7.91
CA LEU A 272 -6.88 -17.45 9.09
C LEU A 272 -8.09 -16.60 9.49
N LEU A 273 -8.74 -15.98 8.51
CA LEU A 273 -9.88 -15.08 8.75
C LEU A 273 -11.05 -15.75 9.50
N PRO A 274 -11.43 -17.02 9.23
CA PRO A 274 -12.54 -17.67 9.92
C PRO A 274 -12.28 -17.91 11.41
N ILE A 275 -11.03 -17.97 11.85
CA ILE A 275 -10.67 -18.35 13.23
C ILE A 275 -11.03 -17.23 14.22
N ARG A 276 -10.77 -15.96 13.89
CA ARG A 276 -10.98 -14.82 14.80
C ARG A 276 -11.81 -13.67 14.24
N LYS A 277 -12.40 -13.80 13.04
CA LYS A 277 -13.08 -12.72 12.28
C LYS A 277 -12.17 -11.55 11.86
N TYR A 278 -10.92 -11.54 12.30
CA TYR A 278 -9.84 -10.64 11.89
C TYR A 278 -8.53 -11.43 11.87
N ALA A 279 -7.65 -11.13 10.93
CA ALA A 279 -6.37 -11.82 10.75
C ALA A 279 -5.30 -10.85 10.24
N PRO A 280 -4.01 -11.05 10.58
CA PRO A 280 -2.92 -10.29 9.98
C PRO A 280 -2.86 -10.61 8.48
N ALA A 281 -3.02 -9.59 7.65
CA ALA A 281 -3.14 -9.75 6.20
C ALA A 281 -1.78 -9.75 5.51
N LEU A 282 -0.74 -9.23 6.16
CA LEU A 282 0.60 -9.05 5.57
C LEU A 282 1.50 -10.30 5.56
N PRO A 283 1.57 -11.12 6.61
CA PRO A 283 2.63 -12.15 6.74
C PRO A 283 2.70 -13.14 5.60
N ILE A 284 1.59 -13.81 5.28
CA ILE A 284 1.59 -14.89 4.30
C ILE A 284 1.78 -14.33 2.87
N PRO A 285 1.06 -13.27 2.44
CA PRO A 285 1.26 -12.72 1.10
C PRO A 285 2.65 -12.12 0.88
N ILE A 286 3.21 -11.39 1.85
CA ILE A 286 4.56 -10.83 1.71
C ILE A 286 5.61 -11.93 1.71
N PHE A 287 5.50 -12.93 2.59
CA PHE A 287 6.44 -14.04 2.63
C PHE A 287 6.47 -14.78 1.27
N LEU A 288 5.32 -15.23 0.76
CA LEU A 288 5.26 -15.94 -0.51
C LEU A 288 5.61 -15.04 -1.71
N GLY A 289 5.17 -13.79 -1.70
CA GLY A 289 5.47 -12.82 -2.74
C GLY A 289 6.95 -12.39 -2.79
N SER A 290 7.68 -12.52 -1.67
CA SER A 290 9.10 -12.15 -1.60
C SER A 290 10.05 -13.20 -2.16
N ILE A 291 9.59 -14.45 -2.34
CA ILE A 291 10.43 -15.56 -2.82
C ILE A 291 11.11 -15.23 -4.17
N PRO A 292 10.40 -14.70 -5.19
CA PRO A 292 11.05 -14.38 -6.47
C PRO A 292 12.07 -13.24 -6.35
N LEU A 293 11.80 -12.24 -5.50
CA LEU A 293 12.74 -11.16 -5.23
C LEU A 293 14.02 -11.70 -4.58
N ILE A 294 13.89 -12.53 -3.55
CA ILE A 294 15.02 -13.15 -2.86
C ILE A 294 15.82 -14.00 -3.83
N TYR A 295 15.14 -14.80 -4.66
CA TYR A 295 15.79 -15.61 -5.69
C TYR A 295 16.66 -14.78 -6.64
N LEU A 296 16.12 -13.66 -7.16
CA LEU A 296 16.88 -12.74 -8.00
C LEU A 296 18.12 -12.19 -7.28
N VAL A 297 17.95 -11.72 -6.03
CA VAL A 297 19.06 -11.17 -5.25
C VAL A 297 20.14 -12.22 -4.93
N THR A 298 19.76 -13.48 -4.70
CA THR A 298 20.73 -14.55 -4.40
C THR A 298 21.57 -14.97 -5.58
N ILE A 299 21.09 -14.81 -6.82
CA ILE A 299 21.85 -15.17 -8.03
C ILE A 299 22.85 -14.07 -8.41
N THR A 300 22.69 -12.88 -7.84
CA THR A 300 23.58 -11.72 -8.09
C THR A 300 24.74 -11.61 -7.10
N ILE A 301 24.71 -12.36 -5.99
CA ILE A 301 25.79 -12.42 -4.99
C ILE A 301 26.72 -13.59 -5.34
#